data_AF-A0A7C1QG51-F1
#
_entry.id   AF-A0A7C1QG51-F1
#
_cell.length_a   1.000
_cell.length_b   1.000
_cell.length_c   1.000
_cell.angle_alpha   90.00
_cell.angle_beta   90.00
_cell.angle_gamma   90.00
#
_symmetry.space_group_name_H-M   'P 1'
#
loop_
_entity.id
_entity.type
_entity.pdbx_description
1 polymer ?
#
loop_
_entity_poly.entity_id
_entity_poly.type
_entity_poly.pdbx_seq_one_letter_code
_entity_poly.pdbx_strand_id
1 'polypeptide(L)' 'MYSNIGTKEGKILGKVNDIIGPIMNPHIVVKPTRELLKNPDILKGQELFELPKNKFKKRDKKWKRGR' A
#
# COMPACT_ATOMS: atom_id res chain seq x y z
N MET A 1 -2.98 11.58 -3.31
CA MET A 1 -2.06 10.47 -3.67
C MET A 1 -2.27 9.38 -2.63
N TYR A 2 -2.71 8.18 -3.01
CA TYR A 2 -3.18 7.19 -2.02
C TYR A 2 -2.04 6.40 -1.35
N SER A 3 -2.21 6.10 -0.06
CA SER A 3 -1.25 5.40 0.78
C SER A 3 -1.29 3.88 0.62
N ASN A 4 -0.17 3.22 0.91
CA ASN A 4 -0.10 1.76 0.95
C ASN A 4 -0.50 1.27 2.34
N ILE A 5 -1.26 0.18 2.40
CA ILE A 5 -1.63 -0.49 3.64
C ILE A 5 -0.89 -1.82 3.72
N GLY A 6 -0.39 -2.15 4.91
CA GLY A 6 0.37 -3.36 5.16
C GLY A 6 0.26 -3.91 6.58
N THR A 7 0.92 -5.04 6.82
CA THR A 7 1.07 -5.61 8.17
C THR A 7 2.20 -4.92 8.92
N LYS A 8 2.30 -5.20 10.23
CA LYS A 8 3.41 -4.75 11.10
C LYS A 8 4.80 -5.16 10.57
N GLU A 9 4.86 -6.26 9.83
CA GLU A 9 6.09 -6.78 9.20
C GLU A 9 6.51 -5.99 7.94
N GLY A 10 5.73 -4.99 7.53
CA GLY A 10 6.02 -4.19 6.34
C GLY A 10 5.57 -4.86 5.04
N LYS A 11 4.81 -5.96 5.10
CA LYS A 11 4.24 -6.60 3.92
C LYS A 11 3.10 -5.75 3.36
N ILE A 12 3.22 -5.35 2.10
CA ILE A 12 2.20 -4.55 1.41
C ILE A 12 1.01 -5.44 1.05
N LEU A 13 -0.17 -5.08 1.55
CA LEU A 13 -1.43 -5.80 1.32
C LEU A 13 -2.26 -5.14 0.21
N GLY A 14 -2.12 -3.83 0.05
CA GLY A 14 -2.90 -3.09 -0.91
C GLY A 14 -2.67 -1.59 -0.85
N LYS A 15 -3.55 -0.86 -1.53
CA LYS A 15 -3.58 0.60 -1.54
C LYS A 15 -4.95 1.08 -1.09
N VAL A 16 -4.98 2.19 -0.38
CA VAL A 16 -6.24 2.90 -0.13
C VAL A 16 -6.86 3.27 -1.48
N ASN A 17 -8.11 2.89 -1.67
CA ASN A 17 -8.90 3.23 -2.83
C ASN A 17 -9.83 4.40 -2.50
N ASP A 18 -10.49 4.32 -1.35
CA ASP A 18 -11.46 5.32 -0.93
C ASP A 18 -11.59 5.38 0.60
N ILE A 19 -12.17 6.47 1.10
CA ILE A 19 -12.47 6.68 2.52
C ILE A 19 -13.94 7.12 2.59
N ILE A 20 -14.78 6.31 3.22
CA ILE A 20 -16.22 6.50 3.28
C ILE A 20 -16.70 6.57 4.73
N GLY A 21 -17.89 7.12 4.95
CA GLY A 21 -18.50 7.19 6.28
C GLY A 21 -18.18 8.47 7.06
N PRO A 22 -18.53 8.51 8.36
CA PRO A 22 -18.44 9.73 9.17
C PRO A 22 -16.99 10.10 9.48
N ILE A 23 -16.71 11.40 9.55
CA ILE A 23 -15.36 11.95 9.78
C ILE A 23 -14.71 11.40 11.06
N MET A 24 -15.50 11.20 12.11
CA MET A 24 -15.01 10.69 13.41
C MET A 24 -14.69 9.20 13.39
N ASN A 25 -15.28 8.42 12.48
CA ASN A 25 -15.05 6.99 12.37
C ASN A 25 -15.16 6.55 10.90
N PRO A 26 -14.14 6.86 10.08
CA PRO A 26 -14.18 6.56 8.66
C PRO A 26 -13.89 5.08 8.40
N HIS A 27 -14.57 4.54 7.39
CA HIS A 27 -14.25 3.24 6.82
C HIS A 27 -13.29 3.41 5.63
N ILE A 28 -12.15 2.73 5.69
CA ILE A 28 -11.12 2.80 4.66
C ILE A 28 -11.30 1.64 3.70
N VAL A 29 -11.59 1.94 2.43
CA VAL A 29 -11.68 0.95 1.35
C VAL A 29 -10.28 0.70 0.80
N VAL A 30 -9.79 -0.52 0.93
CA VAL A 30 -8.47 -0.92 0.44
C VAL A 30 -8.64 -1.80 -0.80
N LYS A 31 -7.92 -1.47 -1.88
CA LYS A 31 -7.78 -2.34 -3.04
C LYS A 31 -6.67 -3.36 -2.77
N PRO A 32 -7.00 -4.64 -2.58
CA PRO A 32 -6.01 -5.67 -2.27
C PRO A 32 -5.10 -5.97 -3.47
N THR A 33 -3.92 -6.52 -3.19
CA THR A 33 -3.07 -7.12 -4.22
C THR A 33 -3.68 -8.42 -4.76
N ARG A 34 -3.21 -8.88 -5.93
CA ARG A 34 -3.69 -10.11 -6.59
C ARG A 34 -3.54 -11.37 -5.72
N GLU A 35 -2.54 -11.39 -4.84
CA GLU A 35 -2.30 -12.51 -3.94
C GLU A 35 -3.38 -12.62 -2.86
N LEU A 36 -3.81 -11.48 -2.32
CA LEU A 36 -4.84 -11.40 -1.29
C LEU A 36 -6.26 -11.63 -1.80
N LEU A 37 -6.52 -11.35 -3.08
CA LEU A 37 -7.79 -11.68 -3.72
C LEU A 37 -8.10 -13.18 -3.68
N LYS A 38 -7.08 -14.04 -3.55
CA LYS A 38 -7.28 -15.49 -3.45
C LYS A 38 -7.80 -15.91 -2.08
N ASN A 39 -7.37 -15.23 -1.00
CA ASN A 39 -7.74 -15.56 0.37
C ASN A 39 -7.91 -14.27 1.21
N PRO A 40 -9.03 -13.54 1.05
CA PRO A 40 -9.25 -12.27 1.73
C PRO A 40 -9.47 -12.43 3.24
N ASP A 41 -10.00 -13.56 3.69
CA ASP A 41 -10.39 -13.79 5.08
C ASP A 41 -9.21 -13.89 6.06
N ILE A 42 -7.99 -14.12 5.55
CA ILE A 42 -6.78 -14.23 6.37
C ILE A 42 -6.51 -12.96 7.18
N LEU A 43 -6.98 -11.81 6.69
CA LEU A 43 -6.77 -10.51 7.34
C LEU A 43 -7.91 -10.09 8.27
N LYS A 44 -8.98 -10.89 8.39
CA LYS A 44 -10.15 -10.51 9.18
C LYS A 44 -9.79 -10.49 10.67
N GLY A 45 -9.97 -9.34 11.31
CA GLY A 45 -9.65 -9.14 12.73
C GLY A 45 -8.19 -8.78 13.02
N GLN A 46 -7.35 -8.64 11.99
CA GLN A 46 -5.98 -8.17 12.14
C GLN A 46 -5.91 -6.64 12.02
N GLU A 47 -5.03 -6.02 12.81
CA GLU A 47 -4.71 -4.61 12.68
C GLU A 47 -3.80 -4.38 11.46
N LEU A 48 -4.15 -3.37 10.66
CA LEU A 48 -3.41 -2.96 9.47
C LEU A 48 -2.82 -1.57 9.66
N PHE A 49 -1.66 -1.34 9.04
CA PHE A 49 -0.88 -0.13 9.21
C PHE A 49 -0.71 0.62 7.89
N GLU A 50 -0.69 1.94 7.97
CA GLU A 50 -0.27 2.78 6.86
C GLU A 50 1.26 2.71 6.71
N LEU A 51 1.72 2.31 5.54
CA LEU A 51 3.15 2.21 5.26
C LEU A 51 3.68 3.53 4.69
N PRO A 52 4.77 4.09 5.25
CA PRO A 52 5.36 5.31 4.73
C PRO A 52 5.86 5.07 3.31
N LYS A 53 5.70 6.10 2.47
CA LYS A 53 6.10 6.03 1.07
C LYS A 53 7.63 6.00 0.98
N ASN A 54 8.21 4.85 0.65
CA ASN A 54 9.63 4.80 0.31
C ASN A 54 9.89 5.74 -0.87
N LYS A 55 10.71 6.79 -0.65
CA LYS A 55 11.24 7.64 -1.71
C LYS A 55 12.08 6.74 -2.61
N PHE A 56 11.51 6.31 -3.73
CA PHE A 56 12.27 5.60 -4.76
C PHE A 56 13.48 6.49 -5.12
N LYS A 57 14.70 6.04 -4.78
CA LYS A 57 15.91 6.69 -5.25
C LYS A 57 15.87 6.64 -6.76
N LYS A 58 15.67 7.79 -7.41
CA LYS A 58 15.82 7.90 -8.86
C LYS A 58 17.22 7.37 -9.19
N ARG A 59 17.31 6.22 -9.87
CA ARG A 59 18.57 5.79 -10.46
C ARG A 59 18.88 6.80 -11.55
N ASP A 60 19.84 7.68 -11.28
CA ASP A 60 20.38 8.56 -12.30
C ASP A 60 20.90 7.69 -13.44
N LYS A 61 20.18 7.74 -14.56
CA LYS A 61 20.52 7.04 -15.79
C LYS A 61 21.76 7.75 -16.33
N LYS A 62 22.96 7.32 -15.89
CA LYS A 62 24.23 7.80 -16.45
C LYS A 62 24.22 7.44 -17.94
N TRP A 63 24.13 8.45 -18.80
CA TRP A 63 24.29 8.29 -20.24
C TRP A 63 25.71 7.77 -20.50
N LYS A 64 25.83 6.62 -21.16
CA LYS A 64 27.13 6.15 -21.64
C LYS A 64 27.54 7.08 -22.79
N ARG A 65 28.51 7.98 -22.56
CA ARG A 65 29.23 8.63 -23.66
C ARG A 65 30.10 7.56 -24.32
N GLY A 66 29.78 7.21 -25.56
CA GLY A 66 30.63 6.37 -26.40
C GLY A 66 31.97 7.04 -26.65
N ARG A 67 33.03 6.23 -26.71
CA ARG A 67 34.37 6.63 -27.19
C ARG A 67 34.34 6.88 -28.68
#